data_AF-A0A0W7WRC5-F1
#
_entry.id   AF-A0A0W7WRC5-F1
#
_cell.length_a   1.000
_cell.length_b   1.000
_cell.length_c   1.000
_cell.angle_alpha   90.00
_cell.angle_beta   90.00
_cell.angle_gamma   90.00
#
_symmetry.space_group_name_H-M   'P 1'
#
loop_
_entity.id
_entity.type
_entity.pdbx_description
1 polymer ?
#
loop_
_entity_poly.entity_id
_entity_poly.type
_entity_poly.pdbx_seq_one_letter_code
_entity_poly.pdbx_strand_id
1 'polypeptide(L)'
;MLLVESREEDEMVLPGGKSMENEPPHMAAPRAVGNLTALDVVPRRLLLIDFYPASVYGNEWETINYVFYCGLVDFNAPSVTDLGIGHRWIERTKITHHAYRDQFHRIRKSLMVLDEGRTTQYLVHSNAVEVRVDGAARAIS
;
A
#
# COMPACT_ATOMS: atom_id res chain seq x y z
N MET A 1 -11.50 -6.04 4.73
CA MET A 1 -10.64 -5.31 3.78
C MET A 1 -9.98 -6.34 2.89
N LEU A 2 -9.82 -6.06 1.61
CA LEU A 2 -9.21 -6.97 0.65
C LEU A 2 -7.68 -6.88 0.72
N LEU A 3 -7.01 -8.01 0.81
CA LEU A 3 -5.58 -8.16 0.64
C LEU A 3 -5.29 -9.27 -0.38
N VAL A 4 -4.13 -9.19 -1.04
CA VAL A 4 -3.63 -10.19 -2.00
C VAL A 4 -2.29 -10.73 -1.53
N GLU A 5 -1.97 -11.97 -1.88
CA GLU A 5 -0.64 -12.56 -1.66
C GLU A 5 0.41 -11.76 -2.45
N SER A 6 1.52 -11.45 -1.79
CA SER A 6 2.71 -10.90 -2.44
C SER A 6 3.31 -11.97 -3.34
N ARG A 7 3.81 -11.60 -4.52
CA ARG A 7 4.44 -12.55 -5.44
C ARG A 7 5.80 -13.04 -4.97
N GLU A 8 6.41 -12.31 -4.05
CA GLU A 8 7.81 -12.51 -3.64
C GLU A 8 7.92 -13.06 -2.21
N GLU A 9 6.83 -13.04 -1.44
CA GLU A 9 6.82 -13.39 0.00
C GLU A 9 5.49 -14.04 0.40
N ASP A 10 5.48 -14.89 1.43
CA ASP A 10 4.28 -15.48 2.07
C ASP A 10 3.46 -14.43 2.85
N GLU A 11 3.22 -13.26 2.27
CA GLU A 11 2.65 -12.09 2.91
C GLU A 11 1.45 -11.52 2.17
N MET A 12 0.57 -10.83 2.90
CA MET A 12 -0.63 -10.22 2.33
C MET A 12 -0.48 -8.69 2.25
N VAL A 13 -0.70 -8.12 1.07
CA VAL A 13 -0.55 -6.69 0.78
C VAL A 13 -1.83 -6.08 0.22
N LEU A 14 -1.93 -4.74 0.23
CA LEU A 14 -3.00 -4.06 -0.48
C LEU A 14 -2.90 -4.34 -1.99
N PRO A 15 -3.99 -4.72 -2.68
CA PRO A 15 -3.96 -4.89 -4.12
C PRO A 15 -3.66 -3.56 -4.81
N GLY A 16 -2.76 -3.59 -5.77
CA GLY A 16 -2.33 -2.41 -6.49
C GLY A 16 -1.24 -2.74 -7.50
N GLY A 17 -0.79 -1.73 -8.21
CA GLY A 17 0.24 -1.89 -9.23
C GLY A 17 0.75 -0.56 -9.74
N LYS A 18 1.84 -0.61 -10.49
CA LYS A 18 2.46 0.56 -11.09
C LYS A 18 1.54 1.19 -12.15
N SER A 19 1.47 2.51 -12.15
CA SER A 19 0.93 3.27 -13.29
C SER A 19 1.73 3.01 -14.56
N MET A 20 1.05 2.88 -15.68
CA MET A 20 1.67 2.96 -17.00
C MET A 20 2.05 4.40 -17.34
N GLU A 21 2.81 4.58 -18.42
CA GLU A 21 3.08 5.90 -18.97
C GLU A 21 1.76 6.63 -19.28
N ASN A 22 1.65 7.89 -18.85
CA ASN A 22 0.45 8.72 -18.98
C ASN A 22 -0.81 8.19 -18.28
N GLU A 23 -0.69 7.23 -17.36
CA GLU A 23 -1.81 6.69 -16.60
C GLU A 23 -1.84 7.30 -15.17
N PRO A 24 -2.83 8.15 -14.84
CA PRO A 24 -2.91 8.73 -13.51
C PRO A 24 -3.24 7.65 -12.46
N PRO A 25 -2.80 7.81 -11.19
CA PRO A 25 -2.92 6.75 -10.18
C PRO A 25 -4.34 6.24 -9.92
N HIS A 26 -5.35 7.11 -10.02
CA HIS A 26 -6.76 6.72 -9.85
C HIS A 26 -7.31 5.88 -11.01
N MET A 27 -6.64 5.86 -12.17
CA MET A 27 -6.96 4.95 -13.28
C MET A 27 -6.15 3.65 -13.21
N ALA A 28 -4.90 3.73 -12.72
CA ALA A 28 -4.06 2.55 -12.52
C ALA A 28 -4.61 1.60 -11.44
N ALA A 29 -5.15 2.15 -10.34
CA ALA A 29 -5.69 1.38 -9.23
C ALA A 29 -6.78 0.35 -9.65
N PRO A 30 -7.88 0.73 -10.33
CA PRO A 30 -8.91 -0.23 -10.71
C PRO A 30 -8.40 -1.27 -11.71
N ARG A 31 -7.56 -0.88 -12.69
CA ARG A 31 -6.93 -1.82 -13.62
C ARG A 31 -6.08 -2.86 -12.88
N ALA A 32 -5.24 -2.42 -11.94
CA ALA A 32 -4.38 -3.32 -11.18
C ALA A 32 -5.20 -4.26 -10.29
N VAL A 33 -6.22 -3.75 -9.58
CA VAL A 33 -7.12 -4.56 -8.76
C VAL A 33 -7.87 -5.57 -9.61
N GLY A 34 -8.41 -5.16 -10.76
CA GLY A 34 -9.10 -6.05 -11.70
C GLY A 34 -8.20 -7.16 -12.21
N ASN A 35 -6.95 -6.85 -12.59
CA ASN A 35 -5.99 -7.88 -13.01
C ASN A 35 -5.66 -8.87 -11.89
N LEU A 36 -5.49 -8.38 -10.65
CA LEU A 36 -5.08 -9.19 -9.50
C LEU A 36 -6.21 -9.98 -8.85
N THR A 37 -7.45 -9.52 -8.96
CA THR A 37 -8.58 -10.04 -8.15
C THR A 37 -9.86 -10.28 -8.96
N ALA A 38 -9.91 -9.87 -10.23
CA ALA A 38 -11.10 -9.88 -11.09
C ALA A 38 -12.27 -9.04 -10.54
N LEU A 39 -11.99 -8.18 -9.55
CA LEU A 39 -12.98 -7.26 -9.00
C LEU A 39 -12.93 -5.94 -9.75
N ASP A 40 -14.10 -5.46 -10.17
CA ASP A 40 -14.27 -4.10 -10.64
C ASP A 40 -14.46 -3.17 -9.43
N VAL A 41 -13.64 -2.12 -9.36
CA VAL A 41 -13.61 -1.19 -8.24
C VAL A 41 -13.52 0.23 -8.76
N VAL A 42 -14.09 1.18 -8.03
CA VAL A 42 -14.02 2.60 -8.40
C VAL A 42 -13.40 3.39 -7.25
N PRO A 43 -12.22 4.01 -7.42
CA PRO A 43 -11.65 4.89 -6.41
C PRO A 43 -12.59 6.04 -6.04
N ARG A 44 -13.01 6.10 -4.77
CA ARG A 44 -13.93 7.13 -4.26
C ARG A 44 -13.23 8.22 -3.47
N ARG A 45 -12.14 7.86 -2.78
CA ARG A 45 -11.43 8.77 -1.90
C ARG A 45 -9.95 8.39 -1.81
N LEU A 46 -9.07 9.36 -1.96
CA LEU A 46 -7.65 9.20 -1.65
C LEU A 46 -7.47 9.20 -0.12
N LEU A 47 -6.82 8.17 0.42
CA LEU A 47 -6.59 8.01 1.85
C LEU A 47 -5.19 8.42 2.26
N LEU A 48 -4.20 8.03 1.45
CA LEU A 48 -2.80 8.16 1.79
C LEU A 48 -1.97 8.41 0.53
N ILE A 49 -1.00 9.29 0.64
CA ILE A 49 0.14 9.40 -0.27
C ILE A 49 1.37 8.94 0.52
N ASP A 50 2.08 7.96 -0.01
CA ASP A 50 3.17 7.28 0.68
C ASP A 50 4.43 7.30 -0.18
N PHE A 51 5.39 8.11 0.22
CA PHE A 51 6.64 8.37 -0.48
C PHE A 51 7.78 7.49 0.06
N TYR A 52 8.29 6.61 -0.80
CA TYR A 52 9.50 5.83 -0.56
C TYR A 52 10.67 6.50 -1.29
N PRO A 53 11.67 7.02 -0.56
CA PRO A 53 12.88 7.51 -1.19
C PRO A 53 13.63 6.36 -1.85
N ALA A 54 14.38 6.67 -2.91
CA ALA A 54 15.33 5.71 -3.46
C ALA A 54 16.32 5.28 -2.37
N SER A 55 16.69 4.00 -2.36
CA SER A 55 17.74 3.52 -1.47
C SER A 55 19.09 4.03 -1.95
N VAL A 56 19.88 4.63 -1.06
CA VAL A 56 21.25 5.08 -1.37
C VAL A 56 22.18 3.88 -1.60
N TYR A 57 21.85 2.72 -1.01
CA TYR A 57 22.68 1.51 -1.01
C TYR A 57 22.06 0.33 -1.75
N GLY A 58 20.87 0.51 -2.34
CA GLY A 58 20.10 -0.53 -3.01
C GLY A 58 19.69 -0.14 -4.42
N ASN A 59 19.07 -1.09 -5.14
CA ASN A 59 18.51 -0.87 -6.48
C ASN A 59 17.05 -0.39 -6.46
N GLU A 60 16.56 0.05 -5.30
CA GLU A 60 15.19 0.50 -5.11
C GLU A 60 15.04 1.93 -5.61
N TRP A 61 14.15 2.09 -6.59
CA TRP A 61 13.82 3.38 -7.16
C TRP A 61 12.85 4.14 -6.26
N GLU A 62 12.99 5.46 -6.24
CA GLU A 62 12.03 6.35 -5.59
C GLU A 62 10.62 6.06 -6.11
N THR A 63 9.67 5.90 -5.19
CA THR A 63 8.30 5.49 -5.52
C THR A 63 7.30 6.29 -4.71
N ILE A 64 6.21 6.69 -5.36
CA ILE A 64 5.05 7.32 -4.71
C ILE A 64 3.87 6.38 -4.82
N ASN A 65 3.38 5.91 -3.68
CA ASN A 65 2.20 5.06 -3.59
C ASN A 65 0.96 5.88 -3.24
N TYR A 66 -0.13 5.65 -3.96
CA TYR A 66 -1.42 6.28 -3.71
C TYR A 66 -2.41 5.22 -3.24
N VAL A 67 -2.97 5.39 -2.04
CA VAL A 67 -3.95 4.45 -1.48
C VAL A 67 -5.34 5.03 -1.57
N PHE A 68 -6.24 4.31 -2.23
CA PHE A 68 -7.62 4.72 -2.42
C PHE A 68 -8.59 3.83 -1.63
N TYR A 69 -9.65 4.46 -1.14
CA TYR A 69 -10.86 3.76 -0.75
C TYR A 69 -11.75 3.58 -1.97
N CYS A 70 -12.10 2.34 -2.29
CA CYS A 70 -12.91 2.02 -3.48
C CYS A 70 -14.38 1.65 -3.16
N GLY A 71 -14.82 1.78 -1.90
CA GLY A 71 -16.19 1.44 -1.52
C GLY A 71 -16.40 -0.04 -1.19
N LEU A 72 -17.65 -0.47 -1.36
CA LEU A 72 -18.06 -1.87 -1.26
C LEU A 72 -17.99 -2.51 -2.65
N VAL A 73 -17.57 -3.76 -2.71
CA VAL A 73 -17.53 -4.55 -3.95
C VAL A 73 -18.70 -5.52 -3.94
N ASP A 74 -19.29 -5.76 -5.11
CA ASP A 74 -20.34 -6.77 -5.29
C ASP A 74 -19.70 -8.16 -5.39
N PHE A 75 -20.03 -9.02 -4.42
CA PHE A 75 -19.50 -10.39 -4.32
C PHE A 75 -20.16 -11.37 -5.28
N ASN A 76 -21.23 -10.96 -5.96
CA ASN A 76 -21.91 -11.82 -6.94
C ASN A 76 -21.24 -11.82 -8.30
N ALA A 77 -20.21 -10.99 -8.51
CA ALA A 77 -19.40 -11.03 -9.72
C ALA A 77 -18.46 -12.25 -9.66
N PRO A 78 -18.46 -13.13 -10.69
CA PRO A 78 -17.53 -14.26 -10.73
C PRO A 78 -16.09 -13.74 -10.82
N SER A 79 -15.27 -14.03 -9.80
CA SER A 79 -13.90 -13.54 -9.71
C SER A 79 -12.88 -14.68 -9.75
N VAL A 80 -12.46 -15.08 -10.96
CA VAL A 80 -11.28 -15.91 -11.18
C VAL A 80 -10.32 -15.11 -12.04
N THR A 81 -9.08 -14.95 -11.56
CA THR A 81 -8.03 -14.26 -12.30
C THR A 81 -7.14 -15.26 -13.00
N ASP A 82 -6.71 -14.97 -14.22
CA ASP A 82 -5.69 -15.77 -14.92
C ASP A 82 -4.34 -15.74 -14.20
N LEU A 83 -4.12 -14.76 -13.30
CA LEU A 83 -2.87 -14.61 -12.55
C LEU A 83 -2.69 -15.60 -11.40
N GLY A 84 -3.74 -16.33 -11.00
CA GLY A 84 -3.66 -17.33 -9.92
C GLY A 84 -3.23 -16.78 -8.55
N ILE A 85 -3.34 -15.47 -8.30
CA ILE A 85 -2.91 -14.85 -7.04
C ILE A 85 -4.01 -15.06 -6.00
N GLY A 86 -3.64 -15.65 -4.86
CA GLY A 86 -4.53 -15.77 -3.71
C GLY A 86 -4.94 -14.39 -3.19
N HIS A 87 -6.23 -14.19 -2.95
CA HIS A 87 -6.74 -12.98 -2.31
C HIS A 87 -7.69 -13.34 -1.17
N ARG A 88 -7.69 -12.52 -0.12
CA ARG A 88 -8.49 -12.78 1.08
C ARG A 88 -9.12 -11.49 1.61
N TRP A 89 -10.35 -11.64 2.09
CA TRP A 89 -11.02 -10.62 2.87
C TRP A 89 -10.64 -10.78 4.34
N ILE A 90 -9.87 -9.82 4.84
CA ILE A 90 -9.37 -9.82 6.21
C ILE A 90 -10.13 -8.79 7.05
N GLU A 91 -10.55 -9.22 8.24
CA GLU A 91 -11.15 -8.34 9.24
C GLU A 91 -10.12 -7.29 9.67
N ARG A 92 -10.54 -6.03 9.80
CA ARG A 92 -9.62 -4.91 10.07
C ARG A 92 -8.81 -5.09 11.36
N THR A 93 -9.40 -5.75 12.36
CA THR A 93 -8.79 -6.02 13.66
C THR A 93 -7.68 -7.09 13.61
N LYS A 94 -7.58 -7.87 12.52
CA LYS A 94 -6.68 -9.03 12.41
C LYS A 94 -5.45 -8.79 11.51
N ILE A 95 -5.25 -7.56 11.02
CA ILE A 95 -4.21 -7.20 10.03
C ILE A 95 -2.79 -7.45 10.53
N THR A 96 -2.53 -7.32 11.84
CA THR A 96 -1.18 -7.44 12.43
C THR A 96 -0.50 -8.79 12.18
N HIS A 97 -1.26 -9.83 11.86
CA HIS A 97 -0.73 -11.18 11.65
C HIS A 97 -0.43 -11.48 10.17
N HIS A 98 -0.64 -10.53 9.25
CA HIS A 98 -0.67 -10.80 7.82
C HIS A 98 0.09 -9.80 6.93
N ALA A 99 0.60 -8.69 7.45
CA ALA A 99 1.23 -7.63 6.64
C ALA A 99 2.64 -7.27 7.13
N TYR A 100 3.59 -7.09 6.20
CA TYR A 100 4.92 -6.51 6.45
C TYR A 100 4.84 -5.23 7.29
N ARG A 101 5.92 -4.89 8.00
CA ARG A 101 5.99 -3.72 8.90
C ARG A 101 5.56 -2.41 8.23
N ASP A 102 5.98 -2.23 6.99
CA ASP A 102 5.71 -1.03 6.20
C ASP A 102 4.30 -0.99 5.63
N GLN A 103 3.81 -2.13 5.13
CA GLN A 103 2.43 -2.31 4.69
C GLN A 103 1.46 -2.12 5.87
N PHE A 104 1.82 -2.61 7.05
CA PHE A 104 1.05 -2.42 8.26
C PHE A 104 0.91 -0.94 8.61
N HIS A 105 1.99 -0.16 8.52
CA HIS A 105 1.92 1.29 8.77
C HIS A 105 1.00 1.99 7.77
N ARG A 106 1.16 1.69 6.47
CA ARG A 106 0.32 2.21 5.38
C ARG A 106 -1.16 1.92 5.60
N ILE A 107 -1.46 0.66 5.91
CA ILE A 107 -2.83 0.18 6.15
C ILE A 107 -3.42 0.87 7.38
N ARG A 108 -2.67 0.92 8.50
CA ARG A 108 -3.14 1.55 9.73
C ARG A 108 -3.47 3.03 9.53
N LYS A 109 -2.60 3.78 8.86
CA LYS A 109 -2.84 5.20 8.54
C LYS A 109 -4.06 5.39 7.65
N SER A 110 -4.22 4.52 6.65
CA SER A 110 -5.39 4.54 5.76
C SER A 110 -6.70 4.29 6.52
N LEU A 111 -6.70 3.35 7.48
CA LEU A 111 -7.86 3.09 8.34
C LEU A 111 -8.20 4.26 9.26
N MET A 112 -7.21 4.97 9.81
CA MET A 112 -7.47 6.18 10.60
C MET A 112 -8.20 7.27 9.79
N VAL A 113 -7.85 7.44 8.50
CA VAL A 113 -8.53 8.39 7.61
C VAL A 113 -9.98 8.01 7.35
N LEU A 114 -10.23 6.70 7.19
CA LEU A 114 -11.55 6.16 6.96
C LEU A 114 -12.45 6.26 8.19
N ASP A 115 -11.96 5.84 9.34
CA ASP A 115 -12.77 5.63 10.54
C ASP A 115 -12.94 6.91 11.35
N GLU A 116 -11.94 7.79 11.36
CA GLU A 116 -11.95 9.03 12.14
C GLU A 116 -12.29 10.26 11.28
N GLY A 117 -12.59 10.08 9.99
CA GLY A 117 -12.92 11.18 9.07
C GLY A 117 -11.79 12.18 8.84
N ARG A 118 -10.54 11.83 9.18
CA ARG A 118 -9.37 12.71 9.01
C ARG A 118 -9.10 13.05 7.55
N THR A 119 -8.30 14.08 7.31
CA THR A 119 -7.79 14.40 5.98
C THR A 119 -6.79 13.36 5.49
N THR A 120 -6.59 13.29 4.17
CA THR A 120 -5.57 12.46 3.51
C THR A 120 -4.24 12.58 4.23
N GLN A 121 -3.61 11.43 4.50
CA GLN A 121 -2.32 11.38 5.20
C GLN A 121 -1.17 11.39 4.19
N TYR A 122 -0.07 12.02 4.57
CA TYR A 122 1.20 11.97 3.84
C TYR A 122 2.19 11.17 4.69
N LEU A 123 2.68 10.07 4.15
CA LEU A 123 3.73 9.26 4.75
C LEU A 123 5.01 9.48 3.97
N VAL A 124 6.08 9.80 4.69
CA VAL A 124 7.42 9.95 4.13
C VAL A 124 8.31 8.97 4.87
N HIS A 125 8.84 8.01 4.13
CA HIS A 125 9.88 7.14 4.66
C HIS A 125 11.20 7.90 4.62
N SER A 126 11.88 7.99 5.74
CA SER A 126 13.21 8.58 5.82
C SER A 126 14.22 7.47 6.10
N ASN A 127 15.32 7.44 5.35
CA ASN A 127 16.49 6.69 5.79
C ASN A 127 17.09 7.37 7.02
N ALA A 128 17.44 6.58 8.04
CA ALA A 128 18.20 7.11 9.17
C ALA A 128 19.53 7.65 8.64
N VAL A 129 19.76 8.95 8.78
CA VAL A 129 21.06 9.55 8.50
C VAL A 129 21.95 9.29 9.72
N GLU A 130 22.96 8.43 9.60
CA GLU A 130 24.04 8.38 10.59
C GLU A 130 24.79 9.71 10.53
N VAL A 131 24.49 10.61 11.47
CA VAL A 131 25.29 11.82 11.64
C VAL A 131 26.59 11.41 12.32
N ARG A 132 27.65 11.22 11.52
CA ARG A 132 29.01 11.17 12.02
C ARG A 132 29.46 12.60 12.28
N VAL A 133 29.20 13.08 13.50
CA VAL A 133 29.92 14.25 14.03
C VAL A 133 31.32 13.77 14.34
N ASP A 134 32.34 14.38 13.72
CA ASP A 134 33.75 14.06 13.94
C ASP A 134 34.06 13.82 15.43
N GLY A 135 34.20 12.53 15.77
CA GLY A 135 34.76 12.06 17.04
C GLY A 135 33.82 11.85 18.24
N ALA A 136 32.50 12.10 18.16
CA ALA A 136 31.63 11.84 19.32
C ALA A 136 30.23 11.35 18.92
N ALA A 137 30.01 10.03 19.05
CA ALA A 137 28.66 9.47 19.02
C ALA A 137 27.88 9.94 20.25
N ARG A 138 26.79 10.68 20.05
CA ARG A 138 25.71 10.82 21.02
C ARG A 138 24.40 10.38 20.39
N ALA A 139 23.70 9.49 21.08
CA ALA A 139 22.32 9.16 20.75
C ALA A 139 21.46 10.40 21.01
N ILE A 140 20.65 10.79 20.02
CA ILE A 140 19.64 11.83 20.20
C ILE A 140 18.42 11.13 20.81
N SER A 141 18.09 11.50 22.05
CA SER A 141 16.88 11.09 22.78
C SER A 141 15.63 11.78 22.23
#